data_AF-A0A820RJX7-F1
#
_entry.id   AF-A0A820RJX7-F1
#
_cell.length_a   1.000
_cell.length_b   1.000
_cell.length_c   1.000
_cell.angle_alpha   90.00
_cell.angle_beta   90.00
_cell.angle_gamma   90.00
#
_symmetry.space_group_name_H-M   'P 1'
#
loop_
_entity.id
_entity.type
_entity.pdbx_description
1 polymer ?
#
loop_
_entity_poly.entity_id
_entity_poly.type
_entity_poly.pdbx_seq_one_letter_code
_entity_poly.pdbx_strand_id
1 'polypeptide(L)'
;YNEKISIEKSRFIKLNSSNSSDYVGFRTIEFAEEFQLDLIILLEISLLPHIHQSVINIKQILNQFKYPTSQFNQIVQKLTLIDLERILYRTSIEEQSDGKGFGIYIIPDYGKLFYCGIHGEISILEIIRLFNEIKGSGEISMATVQSLLAR
;
A
#
# COMPACT_ATOMS: atom_id res chain seq x y z
N TYR A 1 27.41 16.30 22.70
CA TYR A 1 28.38 15.45 21.98
C TYR A 1 27.58 14.43 21.16
N ASN A 2 27.13 14.81 19.96
CA ASN A 2 26.43 13.92 19.03
C ASN A 2 27.35 13.67 17.84
N GLU A 3 28.30 12.76 18.00
CA GLU A 3 29.08 12.29 16.86
C GLU A 3 28.19 11.35 16.04
N LYS A 4 27.84 11.75 14.82
CA LYS A 4 27.25 10.82 13.84
C LYS A 4 28.33 9.80 13.48
N ILE A 5 28.28 8.64 14.11
CA ILE A 5 29.21 7.54 13.86
C ILE A 5 28.65 6.71 12.71
N SER A 6 29.47 6.47 11.67
CA SER A 6 29.12 5.53 10.61
C SER A 6 29.03 4.12 11.18
N ILE A 7 28.09 3.31 10.69
CA ILE A 7 27.82 1.95 11.17
C ILE A 7 29.09 1.09 11.17
N GLU A 8 29.94 1.23 10.15
CA GLU A 8 31.24 0.54 10.00
C GLU A 8 32.20 0.77 11.19
N LYS A 9 32.06 1.92 11.86
CA LYS A 9 32.89 2.33 13.00
C LYS A 9 32.21 2.10 14.35
N SER A 10 30.98 1.59 14.34
CA SER A 10 30.22 1.32 15.56
C SER A 10 30.80 0.11 16.27
N ARG A 11 30.94 0.23 17.60
CA ARG A 11 31.33 -0.89 18.46
C ARG A 11 30.14 -1.73 18.92
N PHE A 12 28.94 -1.15 18.89
CA PHE A 12 27.73 -1.76 19.45
C PHE A 12 26.85 -2.43 18.40
N ILE A 13 27.10 -2.17 17.12
CA ILE A 13 26.24 -2.61 16.03
C ILE A 13 27.09 -3.05 14.85
N LYS A 14 26.73 -4.20 14.27
CA LYS A 14 27.32 -4.70 13.03
C LYS A 14 26.22 -4.89 12.00
N LEU A 15 26.52 -4.53 10.75
CA LEU A 15 25.64 -4.77 9.63
C LEU A 15 26.16 -6.00 8.87
N ASN A 16 25.34 -7.04 8.76
CA ASN A 16 25.71 -8.28 8.07
C ASN A 16 25.48 -8.22 6.56
N SER A 17 25.06 -7.07 6.06
CA SER A 17 24.74 -6.80 4.66
C SER A 17 25.52 -5.60 4.17
N SER A 18 25.77 -5.50 2.87
CA SER A 18 26.50 -4.36 2.29
C SER A 18 25.73 -3.06 2.49
N ASN A 19 26.35 -2.03 3.08
CA ASN A 19 25.75 -0.69 3.25
C ASN A 19 25.77 0.16 1.95
N SER A 20 25.54 -0.47 0.80
CA SER A 20 25.50 0.20 -0.51
C SER A 20 24.06 0.47 -0.96
N SER A 21 23.83 1.56 -1.70
CA SER A 21 22.55 1.88 -2.35
C SER A 21 22.05 0.78 -3.29
N ASP A 22 22.97 -0.04 -3.78
CA ASP A 22 22.72 -1.04 -4.83
C ASP A 22 22.44 -2.43 -4.23
N TYR A 23 22.51 -2.56 -2.90
CA TYR A 23 22.18 -3.82 -2.23
C TYR A 23 20.68 -4.09 -2.29
N VAL A 24 20.32 -5.24 -2.87
CA VAL A 24 18.95 -5.75 -2.96
C VAL A 24 18.79 -6.90 -1.97
N GLY A 25 17.98 -6.70 -0.93
CA GLY A 25 17.75 -7.69 0.11
C GLY A 25 17.41 -7.06 1.46
N PHE A 26 17.17 -7.91 2.45
CA PHE A 26 16.96 -7.47 3.83
C PHE A 26 18.28 -7.05 4.46
N ARG A 27 18.28 -5.88 5.11
CA ARG A 27 19.41 -5.42 5.92
C ARG A 27 19.22 -5.89 7.34
N THR A 28 20.09 -6.79 7.78
CA THR A 28 20.09 -7.29 9.15
C THR A 28 21.12 -6.53 9.98
N ILE A 29 20.66 -6.00 11.11
CA ILE A 29 21.47 -5.30 12.09
C ILE A 29 21.62 -6.23 13.29
N GLU A 30 22.86 -6.53 13.67
CA GLU A 30 23.19 -7.32 14.86
C GLU A 30 23.79 -6.44 15.93
N PHE A 31 23.32 -6.63 17.17
CA PHE A 31 23.86 -5.96 18.35
C PHE A 31 25.08 -6.73 18.84
N ALA A 32 26.17 -6.00 19.12
CA ALA A 32 27.39 -6.58 19.64
C ALA A 32 27.25 -6.93 21.13
N GLU A 33 28.02 -7.93 21.60
CA GLU A 33 27.96 -8.43 22.98
C GLU A 33 28.33 -7.35 24.02
N GLU A 34 29.06 -6.32 23.61
CA GLU A 34 29.47 -5.19 24.45
C GLU A 34 28.34 -4.18 24.72
N PHE A 35 27.14 -4.40 24.17
CA PHE A 35 25.98 -3.55 24.41
C PHE A 35 25.38 -3.79 25.81
N GLN A 36 25.55 -2.81 26.70
CA GLN A 36 25.01 -2.84 28.07
C GLN A 36 23.57 -2.31 28.15
N LEU A 37 22.83 -2.75 29.18
CA LEU A 37 21.39 -2.50 29.36
C LEU A 37 20.97 -1.02 29.49
N ASP A 38 21.90 -0.11 29.80
CA ASP A 38 21.63 1.33 29.99
C ASP A 38 22.01 2.21 28.79
N LEU A 39 22.23 1.60 27.61
CA LEU A 39 22.61 2.33 26.39
C LEU A 39 21.41 2.51 25.44
N ILE A 40 21.32 3.69 24.84
CA ILE A 40 20.33 4.01 23.79
C ILE A 40 21.06 4.19 22.46
N ILE A 41 20.55 3.53 21.42
CA ILE A 41 21.03 3.67 20.05
C ILE A 41 19.98 4.41 19.23
N LEU A 42 20.41 5.47 18.56
CA LEU A 42 19.60 6.16 17.56
C LEU A 42 20.05 5.73 16.16
N LEU A 43 19.15 5.14 15.38
CA LEU A 43 19.39 4.77 14.00
C LEU A 43 18.67 5.74 13.06
N GLU A 44 19.43 6.36 12.16
CA GLU A 44 18.89 7.16 11.07
C GLU A 44 18.70 6.24 9.85
N ILE A 45 17.45 5.90 9.54
CA ILE A 45 17.11 5.03 8.40
C ILE A 45 16.57 5.90 7.27
N SER A 46 17.22 5.82 6.10
CA SER A 46 16.78 6.49 4.88
C SER A 46 16.31 5.46 3.84
N LEU A 47 15.28 5.82 3.07
CA LEU A 47 14.82 5.01 1.95
C LEU A 47 15.89 4.93 0.86
N LEU A 48 15.95 3.79 0.16
CA LEU A 48 16.87 3.63 -0.97
C LEU A 48 16.54 4.65 -2.08
N PRO A 49 17.54 5.14 -2.85
CA PRO A 49 17.32 6.18 -3.86
C PRO A 49 16.23 5.83 -4.87
N HIS A 50 16.15 4.58 -5.31
CA HIS A 50 15.13 4.12 -6.25
C HIS A 50 13.72 4.12 -5.63
N ILE A 51 13.57 3.76 -4.36
CA ILE A 51 12.29 3.83 -3.64
C ILE A 51 11.87 5.29 -3.48
N HIS A 52 12.81 6.15 -3.11
CA HIS A 52 12.55 7.59 -3.01
C HIS A 52 12.08 8.17 -4.35
N GLN A 53 12.70 7.78 -5.47
CA GLN A 53 12.27 8.20 -6.80
C GLN A 53 10.86 7.67 -7.14
N SER A 54 10.55 6.41 -6.81
CA SER A 54 9.20 5.85 -6.99
C SER A 54 8.15 6.63 -6.20
N VAL A 55 8.45 7.02 -4.96
CA VAL A 55 7.56 7.86 -4.14
C VAL A 55 7.35 9.23 -4.77
N ILE A 56 8.41 9.85 -5.32
CA ILE A 56 8.28 11.11 -6.08
C ILE A 56 7.38 10.92 -7.29
N ASN A 57 7.60 9.86 -8.07
CA ASN A 57 6.82 9.58 -9.27
C ASN A 57 5.33 9.38 -8.93
N ILE A 58 5.02 8.61 -7.87
CA ILE A 58 3.65 8.41 -7.39
C ILE A 58 3.03 9.75 -6.98
N LYS A 59 3.75 10.59 -6.21
CA LYS A 59 3.26 11.92 -5.82
C LYS A 59 2.99 12.81 -7.04
N GLN A 60 3.85 12.77 -8.05
CA GLN A 60 3.66 13.52 -9.29
C GLN A 60 2.41 13.07 -10.03
N ILE A 61 2.21 11.76 -10.18
CA ILE A 61 1.01 11.18 -10.81
C ILE A 61 -0.25 11.58 -10.03
N LEU A 62 -0.25 11.43 -8.70
CA LEU A 62 -1.39 11.83 -7.86
C LEU A 62 -1.73 13.32 -8.00
N ASN A 63 -0.70 14.17 -8.11
CA ASN A 63 -0.91 15.60 -8.33
C ASN A 63 -1.56 15.90 -9.69
N GLN A 64 -1.34 15.07 -10.73
CA GLN A 64 -2.01 15.26 -12.03
C GLN A 64 -3.53 15.12 -11.90
N PHE A 65 -4.02 14.18 -11.08
CA PHE A 65 -5.47 14.00 -10.88
C PHE A 65 -6.15 15.18 -10.18
N LYS A 66 -5.39 16.02 -9.45
CA LYS A 66 -5.92 17.20 -8.78
C LYS A 66 -6.35 18.31 -9.74
N TYR A 67 -5.77 18.37 -10.94
CA TYR A 67 -6.03 19.46 -11.89
C TYR A 67 -7.25 19.17 -12.76
N PRO A 68 -8.22 20.09 -12.88
CA PRO A 68 -9.40 19.93 -13.74
C PRO A 68 -9.08 19.67 -15.22
N THR A 69 -7.91 20.12 -15.68
CA THR A 69 -7.44 19.95 -17.07
C THR A 69 -6.70 18.64 -17.31
N SER A 70 -6.64 17.75 -16.32
CA SER A 70 -5.96 16.47 -16.45
C SER A 70 -6.62 15.58 -17.50
N GLN A 71 -5.83 14.69 -18.11
CA GLN A 71 -6.35 13.71 -19.07
C GLN A 71 -7.44 12.84 -18.44
N PHE A 72 -7.33 12.52 -17.16
CA PHE A 72 -8.36 11.80 -16.41
C PHE A 72 -9.70 12.57 -16.43
N ASN A 73 -9.69 13.85 -16.08
CA ASN A 73 -10.91 14.67 -16.08
C ASN A 73 -11.51 14.81 -17.48
N GLN A 74 -10.67 14.91 -18.53
CA GLN A 74 -11.13 14.92 -19.91
C GLN A 74 -11.80 13.60 -20.33
N ILE A 75 -11.33 12.45 -19.82
CA ILE A 75 -11.96 11.14 -20.07
C ILE A 75 -13.28 11.07 -19.32
N VAL A 76 -13.29 11.41 -18.02
CA VAL A 76 -14.50 11.35 -17.18
C VAL A 76 -15.61 12.23 -17.74
N GLN A 77 -15.30 13.41 -18.29
CA GLN A 77 -16.28 14.31 -18.92
C GLN A 77 -16.97 13.72 -20.15
N LYS A 78 -16.39 12.70 -20.79
CA LYS A 78 -16.96 12.04 -21.97
C LYS A 78 -17.78 10.80 -21.61
N LEU A 79 -17.74 10.36 -20.36
CA LEU A 79 -18.49 9.19 -19.91
C LEU A 79 -19.97 9.54 -19.77
N THR A 80 -20.82 8.64 -20.25
CA THR A 80 -22.25 8.68 -19.97
C THR A 80 -22.55 8.03 -18.62
N LEU A 81 -23.77 8.22 -18.12
CA LEU A 81 -24.23 7.52 -16.91
C LEU A 81 -24.19 5.99 -17.06
N ILE A 82 -24.41 5.48 -18.28
CA ILE A 82 -24.32 4.04 -18.58
C ILE A 82 -22.87 3.56 -18.49
N ASP A 83 -21.92 4.36 -18.99
CA ASP A 83 -20.50 4.04 -18.87
C ASP A 83 -20.04 4.03 -17.40
N LEU A 84 -20.52 5.00 -16.61
CA LEU A 84 -20.21 5.07 -15.18
C LEU A 84 -20.80 3.89 -14.40
N GLU A 85 -22.03 3.48 -14.69
CA GLU A 85 -22.64 2.28 -14.10
C GLU A 85 -21.74 1.06 -14.36
N ARG A 86 -21.32 0.88 -15.62
CA ARG A 86 -20.48 -0.25 -16.02
C ARG A 86 -19.09 -0.21 -15.37
N ILE A 87 -18.51 0.97 -15.20
CA ILE A 87 -17.18 1.13 -14.57
C ILE A 87 -17.23 0.92 -13.06
N LEU A 88 -18.31 1.36 -12.40
CA LEU A 88 -18.39 1.39 -10.94
C LEU A 88 -19.12 0.20 -10.34
N TYR A 89 -20.30 -0.15 -10.87
CA TYR A 89 -21.30 -0.97 -10.17
C TYR A 89 -21.63 -2.29 -10.86
N ARG A 90 -20.83 -2.72 -11.84
CA ARG A 90 -21.10 -3.97 -12.55
C ARG A 90 -21.13 -5.16 -11.60
N THR A 91 -22.22 -5.93 -11.60
CA THR A 91 -22.35 -7.13 -10.76
C THR A 91 -21.71 -8.35 -11.44
N SER A 92 -21.53 -9.44 -10.67
CA SER A 92 -20.98 -10.68 -11.21
C SER A 92 -21.87 -11.29 -12.32
N ILE A 93 -23.19 -11.16 -12.20
CA ILE A 93 -24.15 -11.71 -13.16
C ILE A 93 -24.08 -10.93 -14.47
N GLU A 94 -24.02 -9.61 -14.39
CA GLU A 94 -23.94 -8.74 -15.56
C GLU A 94 -22.61 -8.88 -16.30
N GLU A 95 -21.49 -9.01 -15.58
CA GLU A 95 -20.17 -9.25 -16.19
C GLU A 95 -20.11 -10.63 -16.88
N GLN A 96 -20.72 -11.65 -16.28
CA GLN A 96 -20.80 -12.99 -16.88
C GLN A 96 -21.72 -13.02 -18.11
N SER A 97 -22.78 -12.22 -18.09
CA SER A 97 -23.74 -12.11 -19.20
C SER A 97 -23.11 -11.47 -20.44
N ASP A 98 -22.05 -10.68 -20.29
CA ASP A 98 -21.27 -10.15 -21.42
C ASP A 98 -20.40 -11.23 -22.11
N GLY A 99 -20.39 -12.46 -21.59
CA GLY A 99 -19.82 -13.64 -22.25
C GLY A 99 -18.30 -13.68 -22.31
N LYS A 100 -17.61 -12.81 -21.54
CA LYS A 100 -16.15 -12.69 -21.55
C LYS A 100 -15.45 -13.68 -20.59
N GLY A 101 -16.21 -14.50 -19.86
CA GLY A 101 -15.67 -15.50 -18.93
C GLY A 101 -15.07 -14.90 -17.65
N PHE A 102 -15.25 -13.60 -17.41
CA PHE A 102 -14.82 -12.93 -16.19
C PHE A 102 -15.96 -12.86 -15.17
N GLY A 103 -15.60 -12.71 -13.90
CA GLY A 103 -16.53 -12.63 -12.80
C GLY A 103 -15.94 -11.82 -11.66
N ILE A 104 -16.59 -11.88 -10.51
CA ILE A 104 -16.21 -11.05 -9.38
C ILE A 104 -14.87 -11.48 -8.78
N TYR A 105 -14.06 -10.50 -8.42
CA TYR A 105 -12.81 -10.76 -7.72
C TYR A 105 -13.08 -11.32 -6.32
N ILE A 106 -12.29 -12.32 -5.93
CA ILE A 106 -12.37 -12.97 -4.63
C ILE A 106 -11.07 -12.67 -3.90
N ILE A 107 -11.15 -11.84 -2.86
CA ILE A 107 -10.01 -11.55 -2.00
C ILE A 107 -9.81 -12.77 -1.08
N PRO A 108 -8.60 -13.38 -1.05
CA PRO A 108 -8.29 -14.44 -0.09
C PRO A 108 -8.60 -14.00 1.34
N ASP A 109 -9.20 -14.89 2.15
CA ASP A 109 -9.56 -14.67 3.55
C ASP A 109 -10.58 -13.55 3.84
N TYR A 110 -11.12 -12.89 2.81
CA TYR A 110 -12.20 -11.89 2.92
C TYR A 110 -13.46 -12.34 2.17
N GLY A 111 -13.30 -12.86 0.95
CA GLY A 111 -14.39 -13.32 0.10
C GLY A 111 -14.64 -12.46 -1.13
N LYS A 112 -15.82 -12.62 -1.71
CA LYS A 112 -16.22 -11.94 -2.95
C LYS A 112 -16.50 -10.46 -2.70
N LEU A 113 -16.09 -9.61 -3.62
CA LEU A 113 -16.57 -8.23 -3.66
C LEU A 113 -18.09 -8.20 -3.95
N PHE A 114 -18.72 -7.04 -3.73
CA PHE A 114 -20.11 -6.83 -4.14
C PHE A 114 -20.24 -6.46 -5.61
N TYR A 115 -19.26 -5.71 -6.13
CA TYR A 115 -19.19 -5.28 -7.52
C TYR A 115 -17.86 -5.68 -8.15
N CYS A 116 -17.88 -5.96 -9.45
CA CYS A 116 -16.73 -6.17 -10.31
C CYS A 116 -16.05 -4.84 -10.70
N GLY A 117 -16.79 -3.73 -10.61
CA GLY A 117 -16.28 -2.39 -10.89
C GLY A 117 -15.49 -1.78 -9.73
N ILE A 118 -14.99 -0.56 -9.96
CA ILE A 118 -14.10 0.16 -9.02
C ILE A 118 -14.77 0.36 -7.65
N HIS A 119 -16.11 0.45 -7.57
CA HIS A 119 -16.81 0.60 -6.30
C HIS A 119 -16.59 -0.61 -5.37
N GLY A 120 -16.41 -1.81 -5.92
CA GLY A 120 -16.08 -3.00 -5.12
C GLY A 120 -14.79 -2.80 -4.32
N GLU A 121 -13.76 -2.25 -4.97
CA GLU A 121 -12.47 -1.94 -4.33
C GLU A 121 -12.58 -0.76 -3.36
N ILE A 122 -13.27 0.32 -3.76
CA ILE A 122 -13.47 1.51 -2.92
C ILE A 122 -14.13 1.13 -1.59
N SER A 123 -15.16 0.28 -1.61
CA SER A 123 -15.90 -0.12 -0.40
C SER A 123 -15.00 -0.75 0.68
N ILE A 124 -13.96 -1.48 0.27
CA ILE A 124 -12.99 -2.10 1.19
C ILE A 124 -11.93 -1.09 1.59
N LEU A 125 -11.43 -0.32 0.63
CA LEU A 125 -10.42 0.70 0.89
C LEU A 125 -10.93 1.79 1.84
N GLU A 126 -12.22 2.12 1.84
CA GLU A 126 -12.82 3.04 2.81
C GLU A 126 -12.68 2.53 4.24
N ILE A 127 -12.97 1.24 4.48
CA ILE A 127 -12.78 0.62 5.79
C ILE A 127 -11.30 0.66 6.18
N ILE A 128 -10.42 0.18 5.30
CA ILE A 128 -8.97 0.15 5.59
C ILE A 128 -8.42 1.55 5.86
N ARG A 129 -8.84 2.56 5.11
CA ARG A 129 -8.41 3.96 5.29
C ARG A 129 -8.88 4.56 6.61
N LEU A 130 -10.11 4.26 7.05
CA LEU A 130 -10.65 4.78 8.29
C LEU A 130 -9.95 4.20 9.53
N PHE A 131 -9.61 2.90 9.49
CA PHE A 131 -8.98 2.22 10.62
C PHE A 131 -7.46 2.14 10.52
N ASN A 132 -6.89 2.54 9.38
CA ASN A 132 -5.45 2.42 9.07
C ASN A 132 -4.92 0.99 9.36
N GLU A 133 -5.75 -0.02 9.09
CA GLU A 133 -5.41 -1.43 9.35
C GLU A 133 -4.45 -1.95 8.26
N ILE A 134 -3.15 -1.70 8.45
CA ILE A 134 -2.09 -2.34 7.67
C ILE A 134 -1.67 -3.62 8.41
N LYS A 135 -2.47 -4.70 8.28
CA LYS A 135 -2.12 -5.97 8.91
C LYS A 135 -1.11 -6.73 8.05
N GLY A 136 0.13 -6.84 8.53
CA GLY A 136 1.07 -7.87 8.08
C GLY A 136 0.67 -9.21 8.71
N SER A 137 0.23 -10.16 7.88
CA SER A 137 -0.06 -11.57 8.23
C SER A 137 -0.93 -11.80 9.48
N GLY A 138 -2.23 -12.09 9.26
CA GLY A 138 -3.11 -12.67 10.29
C GLY A 138 -4.48 -12.00 10.36
N GLU A 139 -5.46 -12.63 9.71
CA GLU A 139 -6.90 -12.56 9.95
C GLU A 139 -7.53 -11.16 10.06
N ILE A 140 -8.22 -10.78 8.98
CA ILE A 140 -9.38 -9.88 9.08
C ILE A 140 -10.50 -10.73 9.70
N SER A 141 -10.83 -10.48 10.97
CA SER A 141 -12.06 -11.06 11.52
C SER A 141 -13.24 -10.46 10.77
N MET A 142 -13.99 -11.33 10.07
CA MET A 142 -15.23 -10.99 9.35
C MET A 142 -16.24 -10.21 10.20
N ALA A 143 -16.15 -10.30 11.53
CA ALA A 143 -17.00 -9.56 12.46
C ALA A 143 -16.78 -8.03 12.41
N THR A 144 -15.54 -7.58 12.17
CA THR A 144 -15.24 -6.14 12.11
C THR A 144 -15.79 -5.53 10.82
N VAL A 145 -15.63 -6.20 9.68
CA VAL A 145 -16.12 -5.71 8.39
C VAL A 145 -17.65 -5.74 8.31
N GLN A 146 -18.31 -6.81 8.77
CA GLN A 146 -19.78 -6.91 8.73
C GLN A 146 -20.46 -5.92 9.68
N SER A 147 -19.88 -5.62 10.84
CA SER A 147 -20.45 -4.64 11.78
C SER A 147 -20.33 -3.19 11.29
N LEU A 148 -19.35 -2.90 10.42
CA LEU A 148 -19.15 -1.57 9.83
C LEU A 148 -20.00 -1.33 8.58
N LEU A 149 -20.26 -2.35 7.77
CA LEU A 149 -21.14 -2.25 6.59
C LEU A 149 -22.64 -2.27 6.94
N ALA A 150 -23.00 -2.63 8.18
CA ALA A 150 -24.38 -2.67 8.66
C ALA A 150 -24.82 -1.38 9.40
N ARG A 151 -23.99 -0.33 9.39
CA ARG A 151 -24.29 1.01 9.91
C ARG A 151 -24.42 2.00 8.75
#